data_AF-A0A1M2VTX1-F1
#
_entry.id   AF-A0A1M2VTX1-F1
#
_cell.length_a   1.000
_cell.length_b   1.000
_cell.length_c   1.000
_cell.angle_alpha   90.00
_cell.angle_beta   90.00
_cell.angle_gamma   90.00
#
_symmetry.space_group_name_H-M   'P 1'
#
loop_
_entity.id
_entity.type
_entity.pdbx_description
1 polymer ?
#
loop_
_entity_poly.entity_id
_entity_poly.type
_entity_poly.pdbx_seq_one_letter_code
_entity_poly.pdbx_strand_id
1 'polypeptide(L)'
;MLARGPLHAFAHEDSNKPDRRAMYGVVKTEWVCGAPYGVGLVSGGADGCVRLWDVRRASDDPHNGTVLVKCDNDVSTFALGDVYKGEAPLIVGVCSGKVTVLEHTNAPFWE
;
A
#
# COMPACT_ATOMS: atom_id res chain seq x y z
N MET A 1 25.11 10.23 5.17
CA MET A 1 25.65 9.83 3.85
C MET A 1 25.10 8.45 3.52
N LEU A 2 24.31 8.32 2.45
CA LEU A 2 23.80 7.03 1.96
C LEU A 2 24.91 6.39 1.10
N ALA A 3 25.42 5.22 1.47
CA ALA A 3 26.71 4.74 0.95
C ALA A 3 26.69 3.42 0.16
N ARG A 4 25.52 2.81 -0.10
CA ARG A 4 25.46 1.45 -0.69
C ARG A 4 24.21 1.23 -1.55
N GLY A 5 24.03 2.04 -2.60
CA GLY A 5 22.91 1.85 -3.54
C GLY A 5 21.53 1.80 -2.86
N PRO A 6 20.47 1.38 -3.58
CA PRO A 6 19.18 1.10 -2.96
C PRO A 6 19.27 -0.15 -2.07
N LEU A 7 18.78 -0.05 -0.84
CA LEU A 7 18.65 -1.23 0.05
C LEU A 7 17.61 -2.21 -0.49
N HIS A 8 16.48 -1.67 -0.96
CA HIS A 8 15.38 -2.41 -1.57
C HIS A 8 14.80 -1.63 -2.75
N ALA A 9 14.29 -2.37 -3.74
CA ALA A 9 13.53 -1.84 -4.86
C ALA A 9 12.21 -2.61 -4.96
N PHE A 10 11.21 -2.15 -4.19
CA PHE A 10 9.85 -2.67 -4.27
C PHE A 10 9.09 -1.99 -5.40
N ALA A 11 8.16 -2.71 -6.03
CA ALA A 11 7.40 -2.20 -7.15
C ALA A 11 5.92 -2.61 -7.04
N HIS A 12 5.04 -1.69 -7.40
CA HIS A 12 3.67 -2.04 -7.77
C HIS A 12 3.68 -2.72 -9.14
N GLU A 13 2.63 -3.50 -9.41
CA GLU A 13 2.47 -4.13 -10.73
C GLU A 13 2.08 -3.08 -11.79
N ASP A 14 2.10 -3.49 -13.05
CA ASP A 14 1.55 -2.67 -14.12
C ASP A 14 0.04 -2.46 -13.92
N SER A 15 -0.45 -1.25 -14.22
CA SER A 15 -1.90 -1.02 -14.26
C SER A 15 -2.53 -1.90 -15.33
N ASN A 16 -3.63 -2.56 -14.99
CA ASN A 16 -4.43 -3.35 -15.93
C ASN A 16 -5.20 -2.48 -16.94
N LYS A 17 -5.08 -1.15 -16.86
CA LYS A 17 -5.79 -0.27 -17.79
C LYS A 17 -5.08 -0.17 -19.14
N PRO A 18 -5.83 -0.24 -20.25
CA PRO A 18 -5.26 -0.17 -21.59
C PRO A 18 -4.70 1.21 -21.93
N ASP A 19 -5.23 2.28 -21.33
CA ASP A 19 -4.76 3.64 -21.56
C ASP A 19 -3.59 3.99 -20.63
N ARG A 20 -2.37 3.74 -21.13
CA ARG A 20 -1.12 4.05 -20.41
C ARG A 20 -0.84 5.54 -20.23
N ARG A 21 -1.60 6.44 -20.87
CA ARG A 21 -1.32 7.89 -20.87
C ARG A 21 -1.69 8.58 -19.56
N ALA A 22 -2.45 7.92 -18.68
CA ALA A 22 -2.87 8.43 -17.38
C ALA A 22 -2.33 7.60 -16.20
N MET A 23 -1.31 6.75 -16.43
CA MET A 23 -0.64 5.99 -15.38
C MET A 23 0.32 6.88 -14.58
N TYR A 24 0.38 6.65 -13.28
CA TYR A 24 1.43 7.17 -12.38
C TYR A 24 2.03 5.99 -11.63
N GLY A 25 3.30 6.07 -11.24
CA GLY A 25 3.98 5.00 -10.48
C GLY A 25 3.49 4.91 -9.03
N VAL A 26 4.40 5.08 -8.08
CA VAL A 26 4.06 5.18 -6.65
C VAL A 26 3.61 6.61 -6.35
N VAL A 27 2.41 6.79 -5.79
CA VAL A 27 1.84 8.12 -5.50
C VAL A 27 2.12 8.62 -4.09
N LYS A 28 2.26 7.70 -3.13
CA LYS A 28 2.54 8.02 -1.73
C LYS A 28 3.23 6.83 -1.07
N THR A 29 4.08 7.11 -0.07
CA THR A 29 4.61 6.11 0.84
C THR A 29 4.50 6.60 2.29
N GLU A 30 4.30 5.69 3.24
CA GLU A 30 4.18 6.00 4.66
C GLU A 30 4.79 4.88 5.50
N TRP A 31 5.61 5.23 6.51
CA TRP A 31 6.14 4.26 7.45
C TRP A 31 5.07 3.86 8.44
N VAL A 32 5.00 2.57 8.75
CA VAL A 32 4.12 2.03 9.79
C VAL A 32 4.92 1.18 10.76
N CYS A 33 4.55 1.24 12.04
CA CYS A 33 5.19 0.49 13.10
C CYS A 33 4.10 -0.21 13.91
N GLY A 34 4.19 -1.52 14.07
CA GLY A 34 3.21 -2.28 14.85
C GLY A 34 3.81 -3.53 15.46
N ALA A 35 3.46 -3.84 16.71
CA ALA A 35 3.81 -5.11 17.33
C ALA A 35 2.83 -6.21 16.89
N PRO A 36 3.27 -7.48 16.75
CA PRO A 36 4.65 -7.98 16.81
C PRO A 36 5.44 -7.78 15.50
N TYR A 37 4.83 -7.21 14.47
CA TYR A 37 5.30 -7.27 13.09
C TYR A 37 6.45 -6.31 12.74
N GLY A 38 6.79 -5.34 13.59
CA GLY A 38 7.91 -4.41 13.40
C GLY A 38 7.57 -3.22 12.50
N VAL A 39 8.57 -2.76 11.74
CA VAL A 39 8.47 -1.61 10.83
C VAL A 39 8.17 -2.10 9.42
N GLY A 40 7.14 -1.53 8.80
CA GLY A 40 6.77 -1.74 7.41
C GLY A 40 6.63 -0.42 6.66
N LEU A 41 6.61 -0.50 5.34
CA LEU A 41 6.34 0.63 4.45
C LEU A 41 5.01 0.39 3.74
N VAL A 42 4.11 1.35 3.77
CA VAL A 42 2.87 1.30 3.00
C VAL A 42 3.01 2.18 1.77
N SER A 43 2.55 1.73 0.61
CA SER A 43 2.52 2.55 -0.61
C SER A 43 1.26 2.33 -1.43
N GLY A 44 0.87 3.34 -2.21
CA GLY A 44 -0.20 3.26 -3.21
C GLY A 44 0.35 3.48 -4.62
N GLY A 45 -0.21 2.81 -5.62
CA GLY A 45 0.30 2.92 -6.99
C GLY A 45 -0.67 2.63 -8.13
N ALA A 46 -0.09 2.58 -9.34
CA ALA A 46 -0.76 2.39 -10.63
C ALA A 46 -1.58 1.10 -10.73
N ASP A 47 -1.16 0.03 -10.06
CA ASP A 47 -1.87 -1.27 -10.04
C ASP A 47 -3.21 -1.22 -9.29
N GLY A 48 -3.61 -0.03 -8.83
CA GLY A 48 -4.84 0.18 -8.06
C GLY A 48 -4.72 -0.39 -6.65
N CYS A 49 -3.53 -0.77 -6.18
CA CYS A 49 -3.35 -1.36 -4.86
C CYS A 49 -2.73 -0.38 -3.87
N VAL A 50 -3.11 -0.51 -2.60
CA VAL A 50 -2.27 -0.09 -1.47
C VAL A 50 -1.61 -1.34 -0.91
N ARG A 51 -0.29 -1.31 -0.78
CA ARG A 51 0.54 -2.46 -0.40
C ARG A 51 1.34 -2.18 0.87
N LEU A 52 1.55 -3.22 1.65
CA LEU A 52 2.47 -3.25 2.78
C LEU A 52 3.74 -4.02 2.40
N TRP A 53 4.88 -3.37 2.60
CA TRP A 53 6.21 -3.94 2.40
C TRP A 53 6.88 -4.17 3.75
N ASP A 54 7.45 -5.35 3.93
CA ASP A 54 8.37 -5.65 5.01
C ASP A 54 9.80 -5.36 4.53
N VAL A 55 10.40 -4.31 5.07
CA VAL A 55 11.76 -3.88 4.71
C VAL A 55 12.86 -4.79 5.26
N ARG A 56 12.50 -5.82 6.01
CA ARG A 56 13.44 -6.84 6.52
C ARG A 56 13.50 -8.05 5.59
N ARG A 57 12.53 -8.18 4.67
CA ARG A 57 12.47 -9.24 3.67
C ARG A 57 13.15 -8.80 2.39
N ALA A 58 13.64 -9.75 1.62
CA ALA A 58 14.18 -9.47 0.30
C ALA A 58 13.09 -8.88 -0.62
N SER A 59 13.52 -8.12 -1.64
CA SER A 59 12.59 -7.49 -2.59
C SER A 59 11.89 -8.49 -3.51
N ASP A 60 12.47 -9.67 -3.69
CA ASP A 60 11.95 -10.79 -4.47
C ASP A 60 11.26 -11.87 -3.61
N ASP A 61 11.11 -11.66 -2.29
CA ASP A 61 10.32 -12.56 -1.44
C ASP A 61 8.84 -12.50 -1.86
N PRO A 62 8.23 -13.61 -2.29
CA PRO A 62 6.84 -13.62 -2.77
C PRO A 62 5.81 -13.27 -1.70
N HIS A 63 6.18 -13.26 -0.42
CA HIS A 63 5.32 -12.83 0.68
C HIS A 63 5.43 -11.33 0.98
N ASN A 64 6.33 -10.61 0.31
CA ASN A 64 6.45 -9.16 0.42
C ASN A 64 5.43 -8.45 -0.49
N GLY A 65 5.09 -7.20 -0.19
CA GLY A 65 4.12 -6.45 -1.00
C GLY A 65 2.68 -6.90 -0.83
N THR A 66 2.32 -7.31 0.39
CA THR A 66 0.96 -7.71 0.76
C THR A 66 -0.04 -6.63 0.36
N VAL A 67 -1.04 -7.00 -0.44
CA VAL A 67 -2.10 -6.08 -0.85
C VAL A 67 -3.05 -5.85 0.33
N LEU A 68 -3.10 -4.62 0.83
CA LEU A 68 -4.05 -4.21 1.88
C LEU A 68 -5.43 -3.91 1.28
N VAL A 69 -5.45 -3.33 0.09
CA VAL A 69 -6.68 -3.04 -0.68
C VAL A 69 -6.36 -3.03 -2.16
N LYS A 70 -7.35 -3.45 -2.97
CA LYS A 70 -7.33 -3.36 -4.42
C LYS A 70 -8.53 -2.56 -4.89
N CYS A 71 -8.28 -1.57 -5.74
CA CYS A 71 -9.26 -0.69 -6.33
C CYS A 71 -9.34 -0.88 -7.86
N ASP A 72 -10.46 -0.48 -8.45
CA ASP A 72 -10.68 -0.55 -9.91
C ASP A 72 -9.88 0.52 -10.69
N ASN A 73 -9.34 1.49 -9.96
CA ASN A 73 -8.59 2.61 -10.47
C ASN A 73 -7.27 2.76 -9.72
N ASP A 74 -6.27 3.28 -10.43
CA ASP A 74 -4.97 3.70 -9.92
C ASP A 74 -5.16 4.54 -8.64
N VAL A 75 -4.41 4.17 -7.61
CA VAL A 75 -4.45 4.90 -6.34
C VAL A 75 -3.84 6.27 -6.59
N SER A 76 -4.55 7.32 -6.18
CA SER A 76 -4.07 8.70 -6.26
C SER A 76 -3.62 9.22 -4.91
N THR A 77 -4.20 8.69 -3.82
CA THR A 77 -3.78 9.00 -2.45
C THR A 77 -4.30 7.94 -1.48
N PHE A 78 -3.67 7.85 -0.31
CA PHE A 78 -4.21 7.11 0.82
C PHE A 78 -3.87 7.82 2.14
N ALA A 79 -4.64 7.53 3.18
CA ALA A 79 -4.36 7.94 4.56
C ALA A 79 -4.54 6.75 5.49
N LEU A 80 -3.60 6.60 6.43
CA LEU A 80 -3.70 5.63 7.50
C LEU A 80 -4.29 6.33 8.72
N GLY A 81 -5.32 5.71 9.31
CA GLY A 81 -5.98 6.26 10.50
C GLY A 81 -5.34 5.81 11.79
N ASP A 82 -5.51 6.64 12.83
CA ASP A 82 -5.16 6.30 14.21
C ASP A 82 -6.30 5.50 14.85
N VAL A 83 -6.16 4.18 14.82
CA VAL A 83 -7.13 3.25 15.41
C VAL A 83 -7.34 3.46 16.91
N TYR A 84 -6.36 4.02 17.63
CA TYR A 84 -6.50 4.32 19.06
C TYR A 84 -7.38 5.56 19.32
N LYS A 85 -7.61 6.38 18.28
CA LYS A 85 -8.59 7.48 18.30
C LYS A 85 -9.93 7.08 17.69
N GLY A 86 -10.10 5.82 17.29
CA GLY A 86 -11.31 5.35 16.60
C GLY A 86 -11.44 5.87 15.17
N GLU A 87 -10.33 6.25 14.53
CA GLU A 87 -10.33 6.59 13.11
C GLU A 87 -10.37 5.31 12.26
N ALA A 88 -10.99 5.39 11.09
CA ALA A 88 -10.98 4.29 10.14
C ALA A 88 -9.53 3.98 9.72
N PRO A 89 -9.09 2.71 9.70
CA PRO A 89 -7.68 2.36 9.54
C PRO A 89 -7.09 2.78 8.20
N LEU A 90 -7.89 2.82 7.13
CA LEU A 90 -7.40 3.17 5.80
C LEU A 90 -8.46 3.92 4.99
N ILE A 91 -8.06 5.06 4.42
CA ILE A 91 -8.83 5.82 3.43
C ILE A 91 -8.05 5.81 2.13
N VAL A 92 -8.72 5.53 1.00
CA VAL A 92 -8.09 5.52 -0.33
C VAL A 92 -8.87 6.42 -1.28
N GLY A 93 -8.14 7.31 -1.95
CA GLY A 93 -8.64 8.10 -3.07
C GLY A 93 -8.05 7.58 -4.37
N VAL A 94 -8.90 7.39 -5.38
CA VAL A 94 -8.50 6.92 -6.70
C VAL A 94 -8.77 7.98 -7.77
N CYS A 95 -8.18 7.79 -8.94
CA CYS A 95 -8.19 8.80 -10.00
C CYS A 95 -9.54 9.07 -10.66
N SER A 96 -10.54 8.21 -10.43
CA SER A 96 -11.91 8.47 -10.83
C SER A 96 -12.62 9.49 -9.93
N GLY A 97 -11.97 9.98 -8.88
CA GLY A 97 -12.56 10.87 -7.88
C GLY A 97 -13.29 10.13 -6.74
N LYS A 98 -13.32 8.79 -6.78
CA LYS A 98 -13.90 7.98 -5.69
C LYS A 98 -12.98 7.98 -4.48
N VAL A 99 -13.58 8.17 -3.30
CA VAL A 99 -12.93 8.01 -1.99
C VAL A 99 -13.61 6.83 -1.29
N THR A 100 -12.80 5.90 -0.78
CA THR A 100 -13.25 4.72 -0.05
C THR A 100 -12.66 4.73 1.35
N VAL A 101 -13.52 4.58 2.36
CA VAL A 101 -13.13 4.43 3.78
C VAL A 101 -13.25 2.94 4.12
N LEU A 102 -12.17 2.36 4.64
CA LEU A 102 -12.05 0.93 4.93
C LEU A 102 -11.92 0.72 6.43
N GLU A 103 -12.68 -0.24 6.93
CA GLU A 103 -12.66 -0.68 8.32
C GLU A 103 -11.81 -1.95 8.47
N HIS A 104 -11.40 -2.26 9.69
CA HIS A 104 -10.84 -3.58 9.99
C HIS A 104 -11.92 -4.64 9.79
N THR A 105 -11.65 -5.64 8.95
CA THR A 105 -12.44 -6.85 8.95
C THR A 105 -12.09 -7.65 10.22
N ASN A 106 -13.03 -7.76 11.14
CA ASN A 106 -12.95 -8.66 12.30
C ASN A 106 -13.04 -10.14 11.91
N ALA A 107 -12.68 -10.51 10.68
CA ALA A 107 -12.66 -11.91 10.26
C ALA A 107 -11.59 -12.64 11.10
N PRO A 108 -11.97 -13.65 11.90
CA PRO A 108 -10.98 -14.46 12.60
C PRO A 108 -10.05 -15.12 11.57
N PHE A 109 -8.79 -15.31 11.95
CA PHE A 109 -7.71 -15.88 11.13
C PHE A 109 -7.93 -17.36 10.72
N TRP A 110 -9.15 -17.90 10.81
CA TRP A 110 -9.51 -19.27 10.47
C TRP A 110 -10.88 -19.35 9.77
N GLU A 111 -10.99 -18.93 8.51
CA GLU A 111 -12.04 -19.44 7.60
C GLU A 111 -11.46 -19.71 6.21
#